data_AF-A0A5K1EDP6-F1
#
_entry.id   AF-A0A5K1EDP6-F1
#
_cell.length_a   1.000
_cell.length_b   1.000
_cell.length_c   1.000
_cell.angle_alpha   90.00
_cell.angle_beta   90.00
_cell.angle_gamma   90.00
#
_symmetry.space_group_name_H-M   'P 1'
#
loop_
_entity.id
_entity.type
_entity.pdbx_description
1 polymer ?
#
loop_
_entity_poly.entity_id
_entity_poly.type
_entity_poly.pdbx_seq_one_letter_code
_entity_poly.pdbx_strand_id
1 'polypeptide(L)'
;SIAHRKYQIKVSISHLSQENMSIAAYYTKLKALWDELSSYDVLPECSCGALKLIAAKQQEEVIQFLMGLNDSYNALRGQILLLDPLPSVAKIFSLVLQEEKQREARVQSNLIEHVGLTAYGGEARNIKSFNLKRSQQYYCTHCQIAGHSRERCFKLNGYPPNFKGGKQRAGSANAADGNKVHSNVSVSVVPPNPSKDQAPALTMDEYNKLF
;
A
#
# COMPACT_ATOMS: atom_id res chain seq x y z
N SER A 1 -37.87 21.23 -20.02
CA SER A 1 -36.74 21.69 -20.85
C SER A 1 -35.45 21.00 -20.39
N ILE A 2 -34.43 20.92 -21.24
CA ILE A 2 -33.10 20.36 -20.87
C ILE A 2 -32.52 21.11 -19.66
N ALA A 3 -32.66 22.44 -19.62
CA ALA A 3 -32.20 23.25 -18.49
C ALA A 3 -32.82 22.83 -17.14
N HIS A 4 -34.13 22.54 -17.12
CA HIS A 4 -34.80 22.06 -15.91
C HIS A 4 -34.24 20.70 -15.45
N ARG A 5 -33.95 19.79 -16.38
CA ARG A 5 -33.37 18.48 -16.04
C ARG A 5 -31.94 18.62 -15.51
N LYS A 6 -31.09 19.44 -16.14
CA LYS A 6 -29.74 19.73 -15.63
C LYS A 6 -29.77 20.34 -14.21
N TYR A 7 -30.75 21.22 -13.95
CA TYR A 7 -30.96 21.77 -12.61
C TYR A 7 -31.35 20.70 -11.59
N GLN A 8 -32.33 19.84 -11.91
CA GLN A 8 -32.73 18.73 -11.02
C GLN A 8 -31.55 17.82 -10.68
N ILE A 9 -30.74 17.42 -11.69
CA ILE A 9 -29.57 16.56 -11.47
C ILE A 9 -28.56 17.24 -10.55
N LYS A 10 -28.26 18.53 -10.76
CA LYS A 10 -27.35 19.29 -9.89
C LYS A 10 -27.83 19.35 -8.44
N VAL A 11 -29.14 19.54 -8.23
CA VAL A 11 -29.75 19.49 -6.89
C VAL A 11 -29.62 18.09 -6.28
N SER A 12 -29.89 17.03 -7.06
CA SER A 12 -29.70 15.66 -6.59
C SER A 12 -28.26 15.37 -6.20
N ILE A 13 -27.27 15.85 -6.98
CA ILE A 13 -25.85 15.72 -6.66
C ILE A 13 -25.52 16.42 -5.33
N SER A 14 -26.00 17.66 -5.13
CA SER A 14 -25.67 18.42 -3.90
C SER A 14 -26.28 17.84 -2.63
N HIS A 15 -27.41 17.14 -2.73
CA HIS A 15 -28.07 16.49 -1.60
C HIS A 15 -27.62 15.04 -1.40
N LEU A 16 -26.90 14.44 -2.34
CA LEU A 16 -26.46 13.05 -2.23
C LEU A 16 -25.29 12.94 -1.25
N SER A 17 -25.54 12.24 -0.13
CA SER A 17 -24.50 11.83 0.82
C SER A 17 -24.48 10.31 0.97
N GLN A 18 -23.37 9.79 1.51
CA GLN A 18 -23.18 8.35 1.69
C GLN A 18 -24.21 7.77 2.65
N GLU A 19 -24.49 8.45 3.77
CA GLU A 19 -25.42 7.99 4.81
C GLU A 19 -25.10 6.55 5.25
N ASN A 20 -26.07 5.64 5.13
CA ASN A 20 -25.94 4.23 5.48
C ASN A 20 -25.51 3.35 4.29
N MET A 21 -25.15 3.95 3.16
CA MET A 21 -24.71 3.21 1.98
C MET A 21 -23.23 2.80 2.09
N SER A 22 -22.89 1.67 1.47
CA SER A 22 -21.48 1.35 1.21
C SER A 22 -20.86 2.37 0.23
N ILE A 23 -19.54 2.48 0.26
CA ILE A 23 -18.79 3.36 -0.65
C ILE A 23 -19.07 3.02 -2.12
N ALA A 24 -19.14 1.73 -2.44
CA ALA A 24 -19.46 1.27 -3.80
C ALA A 24 -20.86 1.72 -4.26
N ALA A 25 -21.87 1.59 -3.40
CA ALA A 25 -23.23 1.98 -3.74
C ALA A 25 -23.36 3.50 -3.88
N TYR A 26 -22.73 4.26 -2.97
CA TYR A 26 -22.74 5.73 -3.01
C TYR A 26 -22.07 6.24 -4.28
N TYR A 27 -20.87 5.74 -4.59
CA TYR A 27 -20.15 6.10 -5.80
C TYR A 27 -20.94 5.79 -7.07
N THR A 28 -21.59 4.62 -7.12
CA THR A 28 -22.40 4.23 -8.28
C THR A 28 -23.57 5.18 -8.53
N LYS A 29 -24.28 5.59 -7.47
CA LYS A 29 -25.37 6.58 -7.59
C LYS A 29 -24.86 7.93 -8.06
N LEU A 30 -23.76 8.42 -7.45
CA LEU A 30 -23.17 9.69 -7.81
C LEU A 30 -22.67 9.70 -9.26
N LYS A 31 -22.00 8.62 -9.67
CA LYS A 31 -21.51 8.43 -11.03
C LYS A 31 -22.63 8.42 -12.06
N ALA A 32 -23.74 7.75 -11.76
CA ALA A 32 -24.92 7.77 -12.63
C ALA A 32 -25.46 9.19 -12.86
N LEU A 33 -25.50 10.03 -11.82
CA LEU A 33 -25.93 11.44 -11.94
C LEU A 33 -24.95 12.25 -12.78
N TRP A 34 -23.63 12.06 -12.60
CA TRP A 34 -22.64 12.72 -13.44
C TRP A 34 -22.70 12.29 -14.90
N ASP A 35 -22.89 11.00 -15.15
CA ASP A 35 -23.01 10.47 -16.52
C ASP A 35 -24.26 11.01 -17.20
N GLU A 36 -25.38 11.08 -16.47
CA GLU A 36 -26.59 11.71 -16.96
C GLU A 36 -26.36 13.20 -17.25
N LEU A 37 -25.73 13.95 -16.34
CA LEU A 37 -25.42 15.37 -16.56
C LEU A 37 -24.52 15.58 -17.78
N SER A 38 -23.53 14.71 -17.94
CA SER A 38 -22.57 14.71 -19.04
C SER A 38 -23.21 14.42 -20.39
N SER A 39 -24.30 13.66 -20.43
CA SER A 39 -25.04 13.38 -21.67
C SER A 39 -25.63 14.64 -22.32
N TYR A 40 -25.77 15.73 -21.56
CA TYR A 40 -26.25 17.03 -22.04
C TYR A 40 -25.13 18.04 -22.31
N ASP A 41 -23.85 17.66 -22.13
CA ASP A 41 -22.72 18.54 -22.41
C ASP A 41 -22.29 18.36 -23.87
N VAL A 42 -22.26 19.46 -24.62
CA VAL A 42 -21.70 19.47 -25.98
C VAL A 42 -20.20 19.70 -25.84
N LEU A 43 -19.39 18.73 -26.27
CA LEU A 43 -17.93 18.89 -26.29
C LEU A 43 -17.56 20.02 -27.27
N PRO A 44 -16.67 20.95 -26.90
CA PRO A 44 -16.25 22.02 -27.80
C PRO A 44 -15.43 21.47 -28.98
N GLU A 45 -15.56 22.09 -30.15
CA GLU A 45 -14.90 21.68 -31.40
C GLU A 45 -13.36 21.83 -31.36
N CYS A 46 -12.81 22.62 -30.42
CA CYS A 46 -11.37 22.81 -30.26
C CYS A 46 -10.80 22.02 -29.08
N SER A 47 -9.74 21.25 -29.35
CA SER A 47 -8.90 20.58 -28.34
C SER A 47 -8.21 21.54 -27.37
N CYS A 48 -7.97 22.78 -27.81
CA CYS A 48 -7.26 23.82 -27.06
C CYS A 48 -7.92 24.22 -25.73
N GLY A 49 -9.25 24.19 -25.65
CA GLY A 49 -10.02 24.49 -24.44
C GLY A 49 -10.62 23.26 -23.76
N ALA A 50 -10.82 22.17 -24.52
CA ALA A 50 -11.46 20.95 -24.03
C ALA A 50 -10.69 20.33 -22.84
N LEU A 51 -9.36 20.29 -22.89
CA LEU A 51 -8.55 19.71 -21.82
C LEU A 51 -8.72 20.43 -20.48
N LYS A 52 -8.76 21.76 -20.49
CA LYS A 52 -8.97 22.56 -19.27
C LYS A 52 -10.37 22.34 -18.69
N LEU A 53 -11.39 22.25 -19.56
CA LEU A 53 -12.77 21.99 -19.13
C LEU A 53 -12.90 20.59 -18.52
N ILE A 54 -12.30 19.58 -19.13
CA ILE A 54 -12.30 18.20 -18.63
C ILE A 54 -11.57 18.12 -17.29
N ALA A 55 -10.42 18.78 -17.15
CA ALA A 55 -9.68 18.82 -15.89
C ALA A 55 -10.48 19.51 -14.77
N ALA A 56 -11.10 20.66 -15.05
CA ALA A 56 -11.95 21.36 -14.09
C ALA A 56 -13.16 20.51 -13.66
N LYS A 57 -13.80 19.82 -14.61
CA LYS A 57 -14.89 18.90 -14.34
C LYS A 57 -14.44 17.74 -13.45
N GLN A 58 -13.29 17.14 -13.75
CA GLN A 58 -12.74 16.07 -12.93
C GLN A 58 -12.44 16.52 -11.50
N GLN A 59 -11.93 17.74 -11.33
CA GLN A 59 -11.73 18.33 -9.99
C GLN A 59 -13.07 18.53 -9.27
N GLU A 60 -14.11 19.04 -9.95
CA GLU A 60 -15.43 19.20 -9.37
C GLU A 60 -16.01 17.85 -8.90
N GLU A 61 -15.89 16.79 -9.72
CA GLU A 61 -16.33 15.43 -9.36
C GLU A 61 -15.59 14.89 -8.13
N VAL A 62 -14.27 15.13 -8.02
CA VAL A 62 -13.49 14.75 -6.84
C VAL A 62 -14.02 15.43 -5.58
N ILE A 63 -14.23 16.75 -5.65
CA ILE A 63 -14.72 17.51 -4.50
C ILE A 63 -16.12 17.05 -4.09
N GLN A 64 -17.02 16.87 -5.05
CA GLN A 64 -18.38 16.39 -4.81
C GLN A 64 -18.39 15.00 -4.17
N PHE A 65 -17.54 14.08 -4.64
CA PHE A 65 -17.40 12.75 -4.01
C PHE A 65 -16.94 12.87 -2.56
N LEU A 66 -15.88 13.62 -2.29
CA LEU A 66 -15.33 13.77 -0.93
C LEU A 66 -16.30 14.48 0.02
N MET A 67 -17.09 15.43 -0.48
CA MET A 67 -18.08 16.15 0.33
C MET A 67 -19.22 15.26 0.83
N GLY A 68 -19.69 14.32 0.02
CA GLY A 68 -20.78 13.42 0.42
C GLY A 68 -20.33 12.21 1.22
N LEU A 69 -19.02 11.97 1.42
CA LEU A 69 -18.53 10.91 2.30
C LEU A 69 -18.88 11.18 3.77
N ASN A 70 -19.10 10.10 4.52
CA ASN A 70 -19.33 10.18 5.97
C ASN A 70 -18.10 10.72 6.73
N ASP A 71 -18.36 11.31 7.90
CA ASP A 71 -17.32 11.89 8.78
C ASP A 71 -16.27 10.87 9.24
N SER A 72 -16.60 9.58 9.22
CA SER A 72 -15.64 8.51 9.50
C SER A 72 -14.42 8.56 8.56
N TYR A 73 -14.57 9.13 7.37
CA TYR A 73 -13.50 9.29 6.38
C TYR A 73 -12.75 10.63 6.48
N ASN A 74 -13.02 11.48 7.48
CA ASN A 74 -12.44 12.83 7.61
C ASN A 74 -10.91 12.89 7.50
N ALA A 75 -10.22 11.97 8.19
CA ALA A 75 -8.76 11.90 8.12
C ALA A 75 -8.25 11.61 6.70
N LEU A 76 -8.93 10.69 5.98
CA LEU A 76 -8.58 10.36 4.60
C LEU A 76 -8.89 11.51 3.65
N ARG A 77 -10.03 12.22 3.84
CA ARG A 77 -10.36 13.44 3.08
C ARG A 77 -9.26 14.49 3.21
N GLY A 78 -8.82 14.75 4.45
CA GLY A 78 -7.73 15.69 4.73
C GLY A 78 -6.46 15.30 3.97
N GLN A 79 -6.05 14.03 4.03
CA GLN A 79 -4.85 13.55 3.32
C GLN A 79 -4.96 13.71 1.81
N ILE A 80 -6.12 13.39 1.21
CA ILE A 80 -6.33 13.50 -0.24
C ILE A 80 -6.29 14.95 -0.69
N LEU A 81 -6.90 15.87 0.07
CA LEU A 81 -6.94 17.30 -0.26
C LEU A 81 -5.57 17.99 -0.19
N LEU A 82 -4.58 17.36 0.45
CA LEU A 82 -3.19 17.82 0.49
C LEU A 82 -2.37 17.38 -0.74
N LEU A 83 -2.91 16.52 -1.60
CA LEU A 83 -2.21 16.04 -2.80
C LEU A 83 -2.30 17.08 -3.93
N ASP A 84 -1.17 17.40 -4.55
CA ASP A 84 -1.07 18.28 -5.71
C ASP A 84 -0.25 17.62 -6.84
N PRO A 85 -0.87 17.31 -8.01
CA PRO A 85 -2.26 17.55 -8.36
C PRO A 85 -3.23 16.57 -7.65
N LEU A 86 -4.47 17.03 -7.44
CA LEU A 86 -5.55 16.18 -6.93
C LEU A 86 -5.69 14.91 -7.79
N PRO A 87 -5.69 13.71 -7.20
CA PRO A 87 -5.82 12.47 -7.96
C PRO A 87 -7.17 12.36 -8.65
N SER A 88 -7.25 11.49 -9.66
CA SER A 88 -8.52 11.18 -10.32
C SER A 88 -9.55 10.59 -9.35
N VAL A 89 -10.84 10.82 -9.65
CA VAL A 89 -11.96 10.24 -8.91
C VAL A 89 -11.85 8.73 -8.77
N ALA A 90 -11.42 8.02 -9.82
CA ALA A 90 -11.25 6.57 -9.81
C ALA A 90 -10.17 6.12 -8.81
N LYS A 91 -9.06 6.86 -8.72
CA LYS A 91 -8.01 6.59 -7.74
C LYS A 91 -8.50 6.85 -6.32
N ILE A 92 -9.21 7.95 -6.11
CA ILE A 92 -9.80 8.31 -4.81
C ILE A 92 -10.85 7.29 -4.38
N PHE A 93 -11.75 6.88 -5.27
CA PHE A 93 -12.71 5.80 -5.02
C PHE A 93 -12.02 4.53 -4.55
N SER A 94 -10.92 4.13 -5.21
CA SER A 94 -10.15 2.95 -4.82
C SER A 94 -9.53 3.08 -3.42
N LEU A 95 -9.01 4.25 -3.08
CA LEU A 95 -8.44 4.54 -1.75
C LEU A 95 -9.51 4.48 -0.65
N VAL A 96 -10.67 5.07 -0.90
CA VAL A 96 -11.78 5.10 0.05
C VAL A 96 -12.38 3.69 0.23
N LEU A 97 -12.51 2.92 -0.86
CA LEU A 97 -12.98 1.54 -0.82
C LEU A 97 -12.00 0.62 -0.05
N GLN A 98 -10.69 0.87 -0.17
CA GLN A 98 -9.69 0.16 0.62
C GLN A 98 -9.81 0.49 2.12
N GLU A 99 -10.02 1.76 2.46
CA GLU A 99 -10.23 2.20 3.84
C GLU A 99 -11.52 1.60 4.44
N GLU A 100 -12.61 1.51 3.67
CA GLU A 100 -13.86 0.84 4.09
C GLU A 100 -13.59 -0.61 4.52
N LYS A 101 -12.94 -1.40 3.66
CA LYS A 101 -12.58 -2.80 3.95
C LYS A 101 -11.65 -2.93 5.16
N GLN A 102 -10.70 -2.00 5.30
CA GLN A 102 -9.79 -2.02 6.45
C GLN A 102 -10.53 -1.75 7.75
N ARG A 103 -11.54 -0.86 7.75
CA ARG A 103 -12.37 -0.58 8.92
C ARG A 103 -13.22 -1.78 9.30
N GLU A 104 -13.83 -2.45 8.33
CA GLU A 104 -14.58 -3.68 8.58
C GLU A 104 -13.70 -4.75 9.24
N ALA A 105 -12.48 -4.94 8.75
CA ALA A 105 -11.51 -5.88 9.33
C ALA A 105 -11.10 -5.49 10.77
N ARG A 106 -10.88 -4.18 11.03
CA ARG A 106 -10.56 -3.68 12.39
C ARG A 106 -11.72 -3.87 13.36
N VAL A 107 -12.97 -3.69 12.92
CA VAL A 107 -14.15 -3.96 13.74
C VAL A 107 -14.24 -5.45 14.08
N GLN A 108 -14.00 -6.33 13.08
CA GLN A 108 -13.97 -7.77 13.32
C GLN A 108 -12.87 -8.20 14.31
N SER A 109 -11.66 -7.63 14.22
CA SER A 109 -10.59 -7.94 15.19
C SER A 109 -10.95 -7.51 16.60
N ASN A 110 -11.54 -6.33 16.76
CA ASN A 110 -11.93 -5.80 18.07
C ASN A 110 -13.07 -6.62 18.71
N LEU A 111 -13.99 -7.15 17.91
CA LEU A 111 -15.06 -8.03 18.39
C LEU A 111 -14.52 -9.38 18.89
N ILE A 112 -13.53 -9.96 18.20
CA ILE A 112 -12.88 -11.21 18.63
C ILE A 112 -12.14 -11.01 19.97
N GLU A 113 -11.47 -9.87 20.16
CA GLU A 113 -10.80 -9.53 21.41
C GLU A 113 -11.78 -9.34 22.58
N HIS A 114 -12.94 -8.71 22.34
CA HIS A 114 -13.96 -8.50 23.37
C HIS A 114 -14.72 -9.78 23.77
N VAL A 115 -15.01 -10.69 22.84
CA VAL A 115 -15.67 -11.99 23.14
C VAL A 115 -14.71 -12.93 23.89
N GLY A 116 -13.41 -12.87 23.61
CA GLY A 116 -12.38 -13.59 24.38
C GLY A 116 -12.26 -13.12 25.83
N LEU A 117 -12.67 -11.89 26.13
CA LEU A 117 -12.59 -11.29 27.47
C LEU A 117 -13.86 -11.57 28.33
N THR A 118 -15.02 -11.81 27.72
CA THR A 118 -16.29 -12.06 28.44
C THR A 118 -16.61 -13.55 28.62
N ALA A 119 -15.94 -14.45 27.90
CA ALA A 119 -16.09 -15.90 28.08
C ALA A 119 -15.36 -16.47 29.32
N TYR A 120 -14.62 -15.65 30.08
CA TYR A 120 -13.95 -16.05 31.30
C TYR A 120 -14.29 -15.13 32.48
N GLY A 121 -15.58 -15.09 32.83
CA GLY A 121 -15.99 -14.74 34.19
C GLY A 121 -15.84 -15.96 35.10
N GLY A 122 -14.88 -15.92 36.02
CA GLY A 122 -14.81 -16.86 37.15
C GLY A 122 -13.45 -17.54 37.35
N GLU A 123 -12.98 -17.51 38.59
CA GLU A 123 -11.78 -18.16 39.12
C GLU A 123 -10.40 -17.62 38.70
N ALA A 124 -9.80 -16.84 39.61
CA ALA A 124 -8.37 -16.64 39.71
C ALA A 124 -7.65 -17.99 39.81
N ARG A 125 -7.20 -18.53 38.67
CA ARG A 125 -6.25 -19.64 38.63
C ARG A 125 -4.89 -19.11 38.21
N ASN A 126 -3.92 -19.39 39.07
CA ASN A 126 -2.50 -19.12 38.91
C ASN A 126 -1.97 -19.83 37.66
N ILE A 127 -2.13 -19.20 36.49
CA ILE A 127 -1.51 -19.65 35.26
C ILE A 127 -0.22 -18.86 35.11
N LYS A 128 0.90 -19.57 35.29
CA LYS A 128 2.24 -19.09 34.99
C LYS A 128 2.20 -18.44 33.61
N SER A 129 2.42 -17.13 33.62
CA SER A 129 2.45 -16.25 32.47
C SER A 129 3.58 -16.70 31.53
N PHE A 130 3.23 -17.53 30.54
CA PHE A 130 3.99 -17.60 29.30
C PHE A 130 3.85 -16.22 28.65
N ASN A 131 4.84 -15.37 28.94
CA ASN A 131 5.07 -14.12 28.26
C ASN A 131 5.25 -14.44 26.76
N LEU A 132 4.16 -14.42 25.99
CA LEU A 132 4.24 -14.18 24.56
C LEU A 132 4.46 -12.67 24.33
N LYS A 133 5.54 -12.17 24.93
CA LYS A 133 6.09 -10.87 24.57
C LYS A 133 6.68 -11.06 23.18
N ARG A 134 6.16 -10.28 22.23
CA ARG A 134 6.82 -9.80 21.02
C ARG A 134 8.24 -10.35 20.92
N SER A 135 8.43 -11.31 20.02
CA SER A 135 9.76 -11.69 19.52
C SER A 135 10.38 -10.46 18.85
N GLN A 136 10.89 -9.53 19.68
CA GLN A 136 12.04 -8.72 19.33
C GLN A 136 13.08 -9.72 18.86
N GLN A 137 13.35 -9.72 17.56
CA GLN A 137 14.30 -10.61 16.90
C GLN A 137 15.70 -10.32 17.46
N TYR A 138 16.02 -10.88 18.62
CA TYR A 138 17.37 -10.82 19.15
C TYR A 138 18.21 -11.81 18.36
N TYR A 139 19.13 -11.27 17.56
CA TYR A 139 20.10 -12.03 16.78
C TYR A 139 21.45 -12.00 17.48
N CYS A 140 22.04 -13.18 17.71
CA CYS A 140 23.33 -13.28 18.38
C CYS A 140 24.47 -13.16 17.36
N THR A 141 25.28 -12.10 17.45
CA THR A 141 26.43 -11.90 16.56
C THR A 141 27.55 -12.94 16.76
N HIS A 142 27.58 -13.65 17.89
CA HIS A 142 28.62 -14.63 18.19
C HIS A 142 28.31 -16.05 17.69
N CYS A 143 27.05 -16.50 17.80
CA CYS A 143 26.66 -17.85 17.35
C CYS A 143 25.74 -17.84 16.12
N GLN A 144 25.32 -16.67 15.64
CA GLN A 144 24.46 -16.48 14.48
C GLN A 144 23.10 -17.17 14.58
N ILE A 145 22.63 -17.44 15.80
CA ILE A 145 21.32 -18.02 16.09
C ILE A 145 20.37 -16.91 16.52
N ALA A 146 19.16 -16.90 15.94
CA ALA A 146 18.08 -16.01 16.37
C ALA A 146 17.43 -16.53 17.68
N GLY A 147 17.01 -15.60 18.54
CA GLY A 147 16.34 -15.89 19.81
C GLY A 147 17.11 -15.45 21.07
N HIS A 148 18.31 -14.86 20.94
CA HIS A 148 19.05 -14.27 22.07
C HIS A 148 20.10 -13.24 21.61
N SER A 149 20.51 -12.33 22.49
CA SER A 149 21.60 -11.36 22.25
C SER A 149 22.97 -11.94 22.60
N ARG A 150 24.06 -11.29 22.14
CA ARG A 150 25.44 -11.70 22.45
C ARG A 150 25.68 -11.89 23.95
N GLU A 151 25.14 -10.98 24.76
CA GLU A 151 25.26 -10.97 26.23
C GLU A 151 24.58 -12.17 26.91
N ARG A 152 23.69 -12.88 26.22
CA ARG A 152 22.97 -14.04 26.76
C ARG A 152 23.28 -15.33 26.00
N CYS A 153 24.37 -15.33 25.24
CA CYS A 153 24.81 -16.46 24.44
C CYS A 153 25.41 -17.54 25.32
N PHE A 154 24.76 -18.70 25.42
CA PHE A 154 25.28 -19.84 26.18
C PHE A 154 26.62 -20.36 25.64
N LYS A 155 26.90 -20.15 24.34
CA LYS A 155 28.20 -20.49 23.74
C LYS A 155 29.32 -19.53 24.17
N LEU A 156 28.98 -18.31 24.59
CA LEU A 156 29.93 -17.30 25.08
C LEU A 156 30.04 -17.31 26.63
N ASN A 157 28.91 -17.42 27.32
CA ASN A 157 28.82 -17.28 28.79
C ASN A 157 28.86 -18.61 29.54
N GLY A 158 28.90 -19.74 28.83
CA GLY A 158 28.80 -21.08 29.41
C GLY A 158 27.36 -21.55 29.60
N TYR A 159 27.18 -22.88 29.56
CA TYR A 159 25.90 -23.52 29.78
C TYR A 159 25.68 -23.76 31.28
N PRO A 160 24.46 -23.53 31.81
CA PRO A 160 24.17 -23.83 33.20
C PRO A 160 24.29 -25.34 33.49
N PRO A 161 24.66 -25.71 34.73
CA PRO A 161 24.68 -27.11 35.14
C PRO A 161 23.27 -27.69 34.97
N ASN A 162 23.14 -28.77 34.19
CA ASN A 162 21.90 -29.45 33.75
C ASN A 162 21.28 -29.03 32.39
N PHE A 163 22.03 -28.37 31.50
CA PHE A 163 21.52 -28.07 30.15
C PHE A 163 21.40 -29.33 29.27
N LYS A 164 20.18 -29.88 29.13
CA LYS A 164 19.86 -30.98 28.20
C LYS A 164 19.62 -30.39 26.80
N GLY A 165 20.63 -30.40 25.94
CA GLY A 165 20.56 -29.88 24.57
C GLY A 165 19.48 -30.57 23.73
N GLY A 166 18.51 -29.78 23.25
CA GLY A 166 17.49 -30.23 22.30
C GLY A 166 18.10 -30.47 20.91
N LYS A 167 17.70 -31.59 20.29
CA LYS A 167 18.17 -32.11 19.00
C LYS A 167 18.35 -31.04 17.92
N GLN A 168 19.55 -31.00 17.35
CA GLN A 168 19.89 -30.23 16.16
C GLN A 168 19.06 -30.71 14.96
N ARG A 169 18.32 -29.82 14.30
CA ARG A 169 17.91 -30.02 12.91
C ARG A 169 19.05 -29.52 12.04
N ALA A 170 19.78 -30.45 11.42
CA ALA A 170 20.85 -30.16 10.48
C ALA A 170 20.29 -29.41 9.27
N GLY A 171 20.69 -28.15 9.12
CA GLY A 171 20.69 -27.45 7.84
C GLY A 171 22.08 -27.62 7.21
N SER A 172 22.13 -28.11 5.98
CA SER A 172 23.35 -28.18 5.18
C SER A 172 24.01 -26.81 5.09
N ALA A 173 25.25 -26.72 5.55
CA ALA A 173 26.17 -25.65 5.19
C ALA A 173 27.38 -26.28 4.50
N ASN A 174 27.66 -25.80 3.28
CA ASN A 174 28.89 -26.02 2.57
C ASN A 174 30.09 -25.65 3.45
N ALA A 175 31.08 -26.52 3.52
CA ALA A 175 32.39 -26.22 4.08
C ALA A 175 33.46 -26.68 3.07
N ALA A 176 34.37 -25.75 2.76
CA ALA A 176 35.54 -25.94 1.92
C ALA A 176 36.63 -26.74 2.67
N ASP A 177 37.46 -27.51 1.94
CA ASP A 177 38.92 -27.28 1.83
C ASP A 177 39.66 -28.36 1.00
N GLY A 178 40.76 -27.98 0.32
CA GLY A 178 41.97 -28.82 0.24
C GLY A 178 42.38 -29.64 -1.00
N ASN A 179 42.80 -28.96 -2.09
CA ASN A 179 44.05 -29.15 -2.87
C ASN A 179 44.51 -30.51 -3.50
N LYS A 180 44.62 -30.60 -4.85
CA LYS A 180 45.83 -31.07 -5.60
C LYS A 180 45.72 -30.93 -7.14
N VAL A 181 46.57 -30.05 -7.68
CA VAL A 181 47.40 -30.06 -8.92
C VAL A 181 46.97 -30.94 -10.13
N HIS A 182 46.78 -30.32 -11.31
CA HIS A 182 47.63 -30.45 -12.53
C HIS A 182 47.00 -29.74 -13.75
N SER A 183 47.77 -28.79 -14.28
CA SER A 183 47.87 -28.21 -15.64
C SER A 183 46.89 -28.67 -16.74
N ASN A 184 46.26 -27.71 -17.45
CA ASN A 184 46.53 -27.38 -18.87
C ASN A 184 45.58 -26.30 -19.46
N VAL A 185 46.18 -25.16 -19.83
CA VAL A 185 46.05 -24.38 -21.08
C VAL A 185 44.67 -23.90 -21.63
N SER A 186 44.65 -22.57 -21.85
CA SER A 186 43.90 -21.72 -22.80
C SER A 186 42.40 -21.48 -22.62
N VAL A 187 42.07 -20.25 -22.16
CA VAL A 187 40.79 -19.58 -22.44
C VAL A 187 41.08 -18.37 -23.34
N SER A 188 40.64 -18.44 -24.59
CA SER A 188 40.42 -17.25 -25.41
C SER A 188 39.02 -16.73 -25.11
N VAL A 189 38.94 -15.57 -24.47
CA VAL A 189 37.71 -14.77 -24.36
C VAL A 189 37.63 -13.88 -25.59
N VAL A 190 36.57 -14.02 -26.39
CA VAL A 190 36.19 -13.03 -27.40
C VAL A 190 34.82 -12.45 -26.99
N PRO A 191 34.66 -11.11 -26.96
CA PRO A 191 33.45 -10.43 -26.51
C PRO A 191 32.35 -10.38 -27.59
N PRO A 192 31.07 -10.19 -27.21
CA PRO A 192 29.99 -9.97 -28.16
C PRO A 192 30.02 -8.54 -28.72
N ASN A 193 29.95 -8.45 -30.05
CA ASN A 193 29.94 -7.24 -30.85
C ASN A 193 28.58 -6.51 -30.80
N PRO A 194 28.51 -5.16 -30.85
CA PRO A 194 27.27 -4.38 -30.84
C PRO A 194 26.87 -3.91 -32.25
N SER A 195 25.56 -3.76 -32.51
CA SER A 195 24.96 -2.94 -33.58
C SER A 195 23.43 -3.02 -33.44
N LYS A 196 22.60 -2.01 -33.73
CA LYS A 196 22.63 -0.55 -33.92
C LYS A 196 21.14 -0.21 -34.06
N ASP A 197 20.64 0.81 -33.35
CA ASP A 197 19.50 1.66 -33.75
C ASP A 197 19.15 2.59 -32.58
N GLN A 198 19.80 3.76 -32.54
CA GLN A 198 19.48 4.82 -31.59
C GLN A 198 19.50 6.16 -32.34
N ALA A 199 18.37 6.86 -32.28
CA ALA A 199 18.18 8.21 -32.81
C ALA A 199 19.17 9.20 -32.16
N PRO A 200 19.59 10.27 -32.87
CA PRO A 200 20.60 11.18 -32.36
C PRO A 200 20.07 11.97 -31.15
N ALA A 201 20.78 11.84 -30.03
CA ALA A 201 20.59 12.67 -28.85
C ALA A 201 21.19 14.07 -29.13
N LEU A 202 20.40 15.12 -28.88
CA LEU A 202 20.86 16.50 -28.90
C LEU A 202 22.04 16.68 -27.94
N THR A 203 23.07 17.36 -28.39
CA THR A 203 24.27 17.59 -27.59
C THR A 203 24.02 18.69 -26.57
N MET A 204 24.72 18.63 -25.44
CA MET A 204 24.51 19.57 -24.33
C MET A 204 24.87 21.02 -24.69
N ASP A 205 25.61 21.22 -25.79
CA ASP A 205 25.91 22.52 -26.36
C ASP A 205 24.74 23.14 -27.15
N GLU A 206 23.75 22.34 -27.58
CA GLU A 206 22.53 22.84 -28.23
C GLU A 206 21.46 23.28 -27.21
N TYR A 207 21.44 22.69 -26.01
CA TYR A 207 20.50 23.05 -24.93
C TYR A 207 20.75 24.46 -24.36
N ASN A 208 22.02 24.88 -24.28
CA ASN A 208 22.40 26.17 -23.69
C ASN A 208 22.21 27.39 -24.61
N LYS A 209 21.65 27.21 -25.81
CA LYS A 209 21.30 28.31 -26.73
C LYS A 209 19.80 28.66 -26.74
N LEU A 210 18.99 27.98 -25.93
CA LEU A 210 17.54 28.18 -25.88
C LEU A 210 17.05 28.90 -24.61
N PHE A 211 17.96 29.36 -23.73
CA PHE A 211 17.66 30.21 -22.58
C PHE A 211 18.74 31.27 -22.39
#